data_AF-A0A7S2CSV7-F1
#
_entry.id   AF-A0A7S2CSV7-F1
#
_cell.length_a   1.000
_cell.length_b   1.000
_cell.length_c   1.000
_cell.angle_alpha   90.00
_cell.angle_beta   90.00
_cell.angle_gamma   90.00
#
_symmetry.space_group_name_H-M   'P 1'
#
loop_
_entity.id
_entity.type
_entity.pdbx_description
1 polymer ?
#
loop_
_entity_poly.entity_id
_entity_poly.type
_entity_poly.pdbx_seq_one_letter_code
_entity_poly.pdbx_strand_id
1 'polypeptide(L)'
;SPDPEFHSLVREYFRSIPVTMLTLLQFVCLDSIGSIYKPLIEKDLEHGNGLVLIYFVGVILIMPIVLMNIVTAVVVNGAVEQAAQDKDAQKVQEEMHKKKVIKKLEQIFRYLDQDNSEEVSLEEIKQIRASDRNELLHLTKLNNIEEIFKALDIDRNGHLSIEEF
;
A
#
# COMPACT_ATOMS: atom_id res chain seq x y z
N SER A 1 10.81 -57.66 16.58
CA SER A 1 9.50 -57.66 15.90
C SER A 1 9.04 -56.24 15.75
N PRO A 2 8.39 -55.84 14.65
CA PRO A 2 7.97 -54.45 14.50
C PRO A 2 6.89 -54.12 15.54
N ASP A 3 7.02 -52.95 16.14
CA ASP A 3 6.21 -52.49 17.26
C ASP A 3 4.74 -52.27 16.82
N PRO A 4 3.75 -52.89 17.48
CA PRO A 4 2.33 -52.78 17.10
C PRO A 4 1.78 -51.35 17.19
N GLU A 5 2.32 -50.51 18.08
CA GLU A 5 1.91 -49.10 18.23
C GLU A 5 2.47 -48.22 17.10
N PHE A 6 3.68 -48.53 16.59
CA PHE A 6 4.22 -47.85 15.42
C PHE A 6 3.32 -48.10 14.19
N HIS A 7 2.89 -49.36 14.02
CA HIS A 7 1.98 -49.73 12.94
C HIS A 7 0.58 -49.13 13.08
N SER A 8 0.07 -48.94 14.30
CA SER A 8 -1.22 -48.27 14.50
C SER A 8 -1.15 -46.79 14.12
N LEU A 9 -0.08 -46.08 14.51
CA LEU A 9 0.12 -44.68 14.14
C LEU A 9 0.23 -44.48 12.62
N VAL A 10 1.01 -45.32 11.94
CA VAL A 10 1.13 -45.28 10.48
C VAL A 10 -0.23 -45.55 9.82
N ARG A 11 -1.01 -46.50 10.37
CA ARG A 11 -2.35 -46.80 9.85
C ARG A 11 -3.39 -45.72 10.22
N GLU A 12 -3.15 -44.91 11.24
CA GLU A 12 -4.05 -43.83 11.61
C GLU A 12 -3.84 -42.62 10.70
N TYR A 13 -2.59 -42.17 10.56
CA TYR A 13 -2.25 -40.94 9.86
C TYR A 13 -1.91 -41.11 8.37
N PHE A 14 -1.67 -42.35 7.90
CA PHE A 14 -1.25 -42.64 6.51
C PHE A 14 -2.08 -43.74 5.82
N ARG A 15 -3.30 -44.01 6.29
CA ARG A 15 -4.15 -45.08 5.71
C ARG A 15 -4.65 -44.83 4.30
N SER A 16 -4.84 -43.57 3.90
CA SER A 16 -5.39 -43.24 2.58
C SER A 16 -4.86 -41.89 2.10
N ILE A 17 -4.85 -41.68 0.78
CA ILE A 17 -4.35 -40.43 0.18
C ILE A 17 -4.96 -39.16 0.79
N PRO A 18 -6.29 -39.06 1.00
CA PRO A 18 -6.87 -37.86 1.62
C PRO A 18 -6.41 -37.65 3.07
N VAL A 19 -6.29 -38.73 3.85
CA VAL A 19 -5.82 -38.66 5.24
C VAL A 19 -4.34 -38.29 5.28
N THR A 20 -3.52 -38.86 4.40
CA THR A 20 -2.11 -38.48 4.26
C THR A 20 -1.98 -37.02 3.85
N MET A 21 -2.82 -36.50 2.95
CA MET A 21 -2.82 -35.07 2.60
C MET A 21 -3.19 -34.19 3.80
N LEU A 22 -4.16 -34.59 4.62
CA LEU A 22 -4.51 -33.90 5.86
C LEU A 22 -3.34 -33.91 6.85
N THR A 23 -2.69 -35.06 7.03
CA THR A 23 -1.49 -35.20 7.88
C THR A 23 -0.36 -34.30 7.38
N LEU A 24 -0.09 -34.28 6.07
CA LEU A 24 0.92 -33.39 5.47
C LEU A 24 0.57 -31.91 5.68
N LEU A 25 -0.71 -31.54 5.57
CA LEU A 25 -1.17 -30.18 5.87
C LEU A 25 -0.97 -29.84 7.36
N GLN A 26 -1.26 -30.77 8.28
CA GLN A 26 -0.97 -30.60 9.71
C GLN A 26 0.53 -30.36 9.96
N PHE A 27 1.42 -31.07 9.26
CA PHE A 27 2.87 -30.83 9.30
C PHE A 27 3.26 -29.43 8.79
N VAL A 28 2.70 -28.99 7.68
CA VAL A 28 2.97 -27.65 7.10
C VAL A 28 2.45 -26.55 8.03
N CYS A 29 1.29 -26.74 8.64
CA CYS A 29 0.67 -25.79 9.56
C CYS A 29 1.19 -25.88 11.00
N LEU A 30 2.10 -26.83 11.31
CA LEU A 30 2.53 -27.17 12.67
C LEU A 30 1.37 -27.46 13.63
N ASP A 31 0.25 -27.96 13.11
CA ASP A 31 -0.97 -28.19 13.89
C ASP A 31 -0.93 -29.58 14.52
N SER A 32 -0.84 -29.62 15.85
CA SER A 32 -1.00 -30.84 16.66
C SER A 32 -0.06 -32.00 16.29
N ILE A 33 1.02 -31.72 15.54
CA ILE A 33 2.01 -32.68 15.01
C ILE A 33 2.79 -33.41 16.11
N GLY A 34 2.83 -32.85 17.32
CA GLY A 34 3.48 -33.44 18.48
C GLY A 34 2.92 -34.80 18.86
N SER A 35 1.64 -35.06 18.57
CA SER A 35 1.03 -36.38 18.79
C SER A 35 1.55 -37.45 17.82
N ILE A 36 2.09 -37.02 16.68
CA ILE A 36 2.57 -37.92 15.61
C ILE A 36 4.06 -38.20 15.78
N TYR A 37 4.91 -37.17 15.87
CA TYR A 37 6.36 -37.39 15.87
C TYR A 37 6.92 -37.83 17.23
N LYS A 38 6.32 -37.42 18.36
CA LYS A 38 6.84 -37.79 19.71
C LYS A 38 6.92 -39.32 19.92
N PRO A 39 5.82 -40.09 19.74
CA PRO A 39 5.90 -41.55 19.93
C PRO A 39 6.82 -42.22 18.90
N LEU A 40 6.99 -41.63 17.71
CA LEU A 40 7.91 -42.15 16.69
C LEU A 40 9.38 -41.93 17.09
N ILE A 41 9.70 -40.77 17.65
CA ILE A 41 11.06 -40.42 18.11
C ILE A 41 11.44 -41.22 19.36
N GLU A 42 10.55 -41.30 20.35
CA GLU A 42 10.79 -42.04 21.60
C GLU A 42 11.12 -43.51 21.30
N LYS A 43 10.36 -44.13 20.39
CA LYS A 43 10.60 -45.50 19.96
C LYS A 43 11.86 -45.68 19.12
N ASP A 44 12.17 -44.76 18.21
CA ASP A 44 13.42 -44.84 17.44
C ASP A 44 14.65 -44.78 18.37
N LEU A 45 14.60 -43.88 19.37
CA LEU A 45 15.65 -43.75 20.38
C LEU A 45 15.82 -45.00 21.24
N GLU A 46 14.72 -45.65 21.64
CA GLU A 46 14.75 -46.91 22.39
C GLU A 46 15.46 -48.03 21.61
N HIS A 47 15.35 -48.04 20.28
CA HIS A 47 16.04 -48.99 19.41
C HIS A 47 17.50 -48.58 19.09
N GLY A 48 17.98 -47.47 19.66
CA GLY A 48 19.34 -46.96 19.46
C GLY A 48 19.56 -46.19 18.16
N ASN A 49 18.49 -45.88 17.42
CA ASN A 49 18.54 -45.10 16.19
C ASN A 49 18.12 -43.65 16.49
N GLY A 50 18.92 -42.68 16.02
CA GLY A 50 18.64 -41.24 16.20
C GLY A 50 18.24 -40.52 14.91
N LEU A 51 18.06 -41.25 13.81
CA LEU A 51 17.86 -40.67 12.49
C LEU A 51 16.47 -40.05 12.35
N VAL A 52 15.45 -40.63 12.98
CA VAL A 52 14.07 -40.11 12.93
C VAL A 52 13.98 -38.77 13.68
N LEU A 53 14.70 -38.63 14.79
CA LEU A 53 14.82 -37.36 15.51
C LEU A 53 15.38 -36.25 14.62
N ILE A 54 16.53 -36.51 13.96
CA ILE A 54 17.19 -35.53 13.10
C ILE A 54 16.27 -35.12 11.93
N TYR A 55 15.57 -36.10 11.34
CA TYR A 55 14.61 -35.84 10.26
C TYR A 55 13.49 -34.89 10.71
N PHE A 56 12.77 -35.21 11.80
CA PHE A 56 11.65 -34.39 12.25
C PHE A 56 12.09 -33.02 12.77
N VAL A 57 13.22 -32.93 13.47
CA VAL A 57 13.78 -31.63 13.90
C VAL A 57 14.13 -30.77 12.70
N GLY A 58 14.76 -31.34 11.67
CA GLY A 58 15.06 -30.65 10.42
C GLY A 58 13.79 -30.13 9.74
N VAL A 59 12.77 -30.97 9.61
CA VAL A 59 11.48 -30.59 9.02
C VAL A 59 10.79 -29.48 9.82
N ILE A 60 10.72 -29.59 11.15
CA ILE A 60 10.05 -28.62 12.03
C ILE A 60 10.76 -27.27 12.05
N LEU A 61 12.09 -27.23 11.91
CA LEU A 61 12.82 -25.97 11.89
C LEU A 61 12.84 -25.34 10.49
N ILE A 62 13.10 -26.14 9.46
CA ILE A 62 13.35 -25.62 8.10
C ILE A 62 12.05 -25.32 7.38
N MET A 63 11.05 -26.21 7.43
CA MET A 63 9.83 -26.05 6.61
C MET A 63 9.04 -24.79 6.96
N PRO A 64 8.79 -24.43 8.25
CA PRO A 64 8.07 -23.21 8.59
C PRO A 64 8.84 -21.95 8.19
N ILE A 65 10.17 -21.94 8.33
CA ILE A 65 11.00 -20.80 7.93
C ILE A 65 10.94 -20.60 6.42
N VAL A 66 11.09 -21.68 5.64
CA VAL A 66 11.00 -21.61 4.17
C VAL A 66 9.62 -21.14 3.73
N LEU A 67 8.55 -21.70 4.30
CA LEU A 67 7.18 -21.31 3.97
C LEU A 67 6.93 -19.84 4.33
N MET A 68 7.30 -19.41 5.54
CA MET A 68 7.14 -18.03 5.98
C MET A 68 7.94 -17.06 5.11
N ASN A 69 9.15 -17.42 4.69
CA ASN A 69 9.94 -16.58 3.78
C ASN A 69 9.27 -16.41 2.42
N ILE A 70 8.67 -17.47 1.86
CA ILE A 70 7.93 -17.40 0.60
C ILE A 70 6.69 -16.51 0.76
N VAL A 71 5.88 -16.74 1.80
CA VAL A 71 4.68 -15.95 2.08
C VAL A 71 5.04 -14.49 2.31
N THR A 72 6.08 -14.23 3.11
CA THR A 72 6.57 -12.88 3.40
C THR A 72 7.05 -12.19 2.14
N ALA A 73 7.81 -12.87 1.27
CA ALA A 73 8.27 -12.29 0.02
C ALA A 73 7.10 -11.86 -0.88
N VAL A 74 6.05 -12.68 -0.99
CA VAL A 74 4.84 -12.35 -1.76
C VAL A 74 4.10 -11.16 -1.15
N VAL A 75 3.90 -11.16 0.17
CA VAL A 75 3.21 -10.05 0.87
C VAL A 75 3.99 -8.75 0.76
N VAL A 76 5.31 -8.79 0.94
CA VAL A 76 6.18 -7.61 0.82
C VAL A 76 6.19 -7.08 -0.61
N ASN A 77 6.32 -7.94 -1.61
CA ASN A 77 6.26 -7.51 -3.00
C ASN A 77 4.92 -6.84 -3.33
N GLY A 78 3.80 -7.41 -2.88
CA GLY A 78 2.48 -6.81 -3.04
C GLY A 78 2.34 -5.46 -2.32
N ALA A 79 2.87 -5.34 -1.10
CA ALA A 79 2.85 -4.07 -0.35
C ALA A 79 3.71 -2.99 -1.02
N VAL A 80 4.89 -3.34 -1.54
CA VAL A 80 5.78 -2.42 -2.26
C VAL A 80 5.15 -1.96 -3.58
N GLU A 81 4.57 -2.88 -4.34
CA GLU A 81 3.89 -2.56 -5.60
C GLU A 81 2.67 -1.66 -5.37
N GLN A 82 1.84 -1.96 -4.37
CA GLN A 82 0.72 -1.10 -4.00
C GLN A 82 1.18 0.30 -3.59
N ALA A 83 2.22 0.40 -2.76
CA ALA A 83 2.76 1.69 -2.35
C ALA A 83 3.35 2.50 -3.52
N ALA A 84 3.90 1.83 -4.54
CA ALA A 84 4.36 2.47 -5.77
C ALA A 84 3.17 2.99 -6.61
N GLN A 85 2.14 2.17 -6.79
CA GLN A 85 0.92 2.55 -7.52
C GLN A 85 0.20 3.72 -6.84
N ASP A 86 0.09 3.72 -5.51
CA ASP A 86 -0.56 4.81 -4.76
C ASP A 86 0.18 6.14 -4.95
N LYS A 87 1.52 6.13 -4.96
CA LYS A 87 2.34 7.33 -5.21
C LYS A 87 2.15 7.87 -6.63
N ASP A 88 2.12 7.00 -7.63
CA ASP A 88 1.94 7.42 -9.01
C ASP A 88 0.51 7.92 -9.26
N ALA A 89 -0.50 7.28 -8.67
CA ALA A 89 -1.88 7.75 -8.70
C ALA A 89 -2.03 9.13 -8.03
N GLN A 90 -1.38 9.35 -6.88
CA GLN A 90 -1.37 10.66 -6.21
C GLN A 90 -0.75 11.74 -7.08
N LYS A 91 0.40 11.48 -7.71
CA LYS A 91 1.03 12.44 -8.64
C LYS A 91 0.13 12.79 -9.81
N VAL A 92 -0.50 11.79 -10.44
CA VAL A 92 -1.42 12.02 -11.56
C VAL A 92 -2.63 12.83 -11.09
N GLN A 93 -3.17 12.55 -9.91
CA GLN A 93 -4.29 13.29 -9.34
C GLN A 93 -3.92 14.74 -9.02
N GLU A 94 -2.73 14.98 -8.45
CA GLU A 94 -2.20 16.33 -8.18
C GLU A 94 -2.01 17.11 -9.48
N GLU A 95 -1.40 16.52 -10.50
CA GLU A 95 -1.21 17.15 -11.82
C GLU A 95 -2.55 17.45 -12.51
N MET A 96 -3.52 16.53 -12.43
CA MET A 96 -4.86 16.78 -12.92
C MET A 96 -5.58 17.89 -12.14
N HIS A 97 -5.39 17.95 -10.82
CA HIS A 97 -5.96 19.00 -9.98
C HIS A 97 -5.34 20.36 -10.33
N LYS A 98 -4.01 20.46 -10.42
CA LYS A 98 -3.31 21.67 -10.87
C LYS A 98 -3.79 22.14 -12.22
N LYS A 99 -3.87 21.26 -13.22
CA LYS A 99 -4.38 21.61 -14.56
C LYS A 99 -5.82 22.12 -14.53
N LYS A 100 -6.68 21.57 -13.67
CA LYS A 100 -8.05 22.06 -13.48
C LYS A 100 -8.08 23.42 -12.81
N VAL A 101 -7.22 23.65 -11.82
CA VAL A 101 -7.11 24.96 -11.13
C VAL A 101 -6.60 26.02 -12.10
N ILE A 102 -5.51 25.76 -12.84
CA ILE A 102 -4.96 26.69 -13.84
C ILE A 102 -6.03 27.06 -14.87
N LYS A 103 -6.73 26.08 -15.45
CA LYS A 103 -7.81 26.36 -16.41
C LYS A 103 -8.94 27.21 -15.84
N LYS A 104 -9.24 27.07 -14.55
CA LYS A 104 -10.25 27.91 -13.88
C LYS A 104 -9.73 29.32 -13.64
N LEU A 105 -8.47 29.47 -13.22
CA LEU A 105 -7.84 30.77 -13.06
C LEU A 105 -7.77 31.51 -14.39
N GLU A 106 -7.38 30.85 -15.49
CA GLU A 106 -7.43 31.42 -16.84
C GLU A 106 -8.84 31.90 -17.23
N GLN A 107 -9.88 31.14 -16.86
CA GLN A 107 -11.27 31.55 -17.13
C GLN A 107 -11.68 32.79 -16.32
N ILE A 108 -11.26 32.86 -15.06
CA ILE A 108 -11.52 34.02 -14.19
C ILE A 108 -10.75 35.24 -14.71
N PHE A 109 -9.48 35.08 -15.08
CA PHE A 109 -8.64 36.12 -15.65
C PHE A 109 -9.29 36.75 -16.88
N ARG A 110 -9.70 35.93 -17.85
CA ARG A 110 -10.38 36.39 -19.06
C ARG A 110 -11.73 37.06 -18.81
N TYR A 111 -12.37 36.79 -17.69
CA TYR A 111 -13.61 37.46 -17.30
C TYR A 111 -13.34 38.82 -16.63
N LEU A 112 -12.19 38.96 -15.97
CA LEU A 112 -11.76 40.18 -15.29
C LEU A 112 -11.18 41.22 -16.25
N ASP A 113 -10.41 40.76 -17.23
CA ASP A 113 -9.83 41.58 -18.30
C ASP A 113 -10.95 42.07 -19.24
N GLN A 114 -11.59 43.19 -18.85
CA GLN A 114 -12.72 43.76 -19.58
C GLN A 114 -12.26 44.61 -20.76
N ASP A 115 -11.06 45.19 -20.66
CA ASP A 115 -10.48 46.04 -21.69
C ASP A 115 -9.62 45.27 -22.70
N ASN A 116 -9.43 43.96 -22.51
CA ASN A 116 -8.55 43.08 -23.31
C ASN A 116 -7.11 43.60 -23.31
N SER A 117 -6.66 44.14 -22.19
CA SER A 117 -5.28 44.60 -21.99
C SER A 117 -4.29 43.43 -21.81
N GLU A 118 -4.79 42.19 -21.68
CA GLU A 118 -4.00 41.01 -21.28
C GLU A 118 -3.44 41.11 -19.85
N GLU A 119 -3.92 42.09 -19.08
CA GLU A 119 -3.53 42.36 -17.70
C GLU A 119 -4.79 42.60 -16.85
N VAL A 120 -4.71 42.32 -15.55
CA VAL A 120 -5.80 42.61 -14.60
C VAL A 120 -5.35 43.67 -13.62
N SER A 121 -6.03 44.81 -13.64
CA SER A 121 -5.80 45.91 -12.69
C SER A 121 -6.41 45.64 -11.30
N LEU A 122 -5.96 46.39 -10.30
CA LEU A 122 -6.49 46.32 -8.94
C LEU A 122 -7.98 46.73 -8.87
N GLU A 123 -8.42 47.60 -9.77
CA GLU A 123 -9.82 48.03 -9.90
C GLU A 123 -10.69 46.89 -10.46
N GLU A 124 -10.20 46.15 -11.46
CA GLU A 124 -10.93 45.03 -12.09
C GLU A 124 -11.07 43.85 -11.13
N ILE A 125 -9.99 43.47 -10.43
CA ILE A 125 -10.05 42.36 -9.47
C ILE A 125 -10.99 42.68 -8.28
N LYS A 126 -11.16 43.96 -7.93
CA LYS A 126 -12.11 44.41 -6.89
C LYS A 126 -13.56 44.31 -7.35
N GLN A 127 -13.83 44.36 -8.65
CA GLN A 127 -15.16 44.26 -9.24
C GLN A 127 -15.56 42.82 -9.59
N ILE A 128 -14.75 41.83 -9.22
CA ILE A 128 -15.03 40.42 -9.43
C ILE A 128 -16.37 39.99 -8.79
N ARG A 129 -17.05 39.02 -9.42
CA ARG A 129 -18.26 38.40 -8.87
C ARG A 129 -17.97 37.74 -7.53
N ALA A 130 -18.95 37.78 -6.63
CA ALA A 130 -18.83 37.17 -5.31
C ALA A 130 -18.54 35.66 -5.35
N SER A 131 -19.05 34.93 -6.37
CA SER A 131 -18.74 33.51 -6.59
C SER A 131 -17.25 33.28 -6.83
N ASP A 132 -16.67 34.05 -7.75
CA ASP A 132 -15.31 33.85 -8.25
C ASP A 132 -14.31 34.41 -7.23
N ARG A 133 -14.70 35.46 -6.50
CA ARG A 133 -13.97 35.96 -5.31
C ARG A 133 -13.76 34.88 -4.27
N ASN A 134 -14.83 34.19 -3.89
CA ASN A 134 -14.78 33.15 -2.87
C ASN A 134 -13.95 31.96 -3.35
N GLU A 135 -14.01 31.64 -4.64
CA GLU A 135 -13.18 30.59 -5.24
C GLU A 135 -11.68 30.97 -5.22
N LEU A 136 -11.32 32.20 -5.59
CA LEU A 136 -9.94 32.71 -5.50
C LEU A 136 -9.40 32.70 -4.06
N LEU A 137 -10.19 33.17 -3.10
CA LEU A 137 -9.82 33.14 -1.67
C LEU A 137 -9.61 31.71 -1.18
N HIS A 138 -10.47 30.77 -1.59
CA HIS A 138 -10.35 29.37 -1.21
C HIS A 138 -9.13 28.69 -1.84
N LEU A 139 -8.82 29.00 -3.11
CA LEU A 139 -7.67 28.43 -3.83
C LEU A 139 -6.33 28.96 -3.30
N THR A 140 -6.26 30.26 -3.02
CA THR A 140 -5.03 30.92 -2.52
C THR A 140 -4.85 30.80 -1.00
N LYS A 141 -5.90 30.39 -0.27
CA LYS A 141 -5.96 30.36 1.20
C LYS A 141 -5.73 31.73 1.85
N LEU A 142 -5.99 32.80 1.12
CA LEU A 142 -5.91 34.18 1.62
C LEU A 142 -7.31 34.69 1.99
N ASN A 143 -7.34 35.67 2.87
CA ASN A 143 -8.60 36.19 3.43
C ASN A 143 -9.07 37.48 2.72
N ASN A 144 -8.22 38.08 1.89
CA ASN A 144 -8.52 39.34 1.21
C ASN A 144 -8.00 39.33 -0.24
N ILE A 145 -8.80 39.87 -1.16
CA ILE A 145 -8.43 40.00 -2.58
C ILE A 145 -7.23 40.94 -2.77
N GLU A 146 -7.07 41.94 -1.90
CA GLU A 146 -5.93 42.86 -1.96
C GLU A 146 -4.62 42.19 -1.54
N GLU A 147 -4.70 41.19 -0.65
CA GLU A 147 -3.54 40.36 -0.29
C GLU A 147 -3.19 39.39 -1.42
N ILE A 148 -4.21 38.81 -2.09
CA ILE A 148 -4.01 38.00 -3.29
C ILE A 148 -3.28 38.83 -4.35
N PHE A 149 -3.81 40.02 -4.67
CA PHE A 149 -3.22 40.90 -5.67
C PHE A 149 -1.76 41.22 -5.37
N LYS A 150 -1.44 41.63 -4.13
CA LYS A 150 -0.06 41.92 -3.71
C LYS A 150 0.85 40.69 -3.67
N ALA A 151 0.31 39.50 -3.47
CA ALA A 151 1.07 38.26 -3.43
C ALA A 151 1.42 37.76 -4.84
N LEU A 152 0.58 38.07 -5.83
CA LEU A 152 0.74 37.69 -7.23
C LEU A 152 1.50 38.75 -8.05
N ASP A 153 1.39 40.04 -7.69
CA ASP A 153 2.10 41.16 -8.31
C ASP A 153 3.59 41.15 -7.90
N ILE A 154 4.39 40.33 -8.59
CA ILE A 154 5.80 40.11 -8.28
C ILE A 154 6.63 41.32 -8.72
N ASP A 155 6.32 41.89 -9.87
CA ASP A 155 7.07 43.00 -10.45
C ASP A 155 6.67 44.39 -9.91
N ARG A 156 5.54 44.46 -9.18
CA ARG A 156 4.97 45.66 -8.55
C ARG A 156 4.59 46.73 -9.56
N ASN A 157 4.18 46.34 -10.75
CA ASN A 157 3.74 47.25 -11.80
C ASN A 157 2.30 47.76 -11.56
N GLY A 158 1.55 47.14 -10.63
CA GLY A 158 0.17 47.51 -10.30
C GLY A 158 -0.89 46.82 -11.18
N HIS A 159 -0.47 45.82 -11.94
CA HIS A 159 -1.25 44.97 -12.84
C HIS A 159 -0.84 43.50 -12.64
N LEU A 160 -1.72 42.57 -12.97
CA LEU A 160 -1.41 41.13 -12.95
C LEU A 160 -1.43 40.60 -14.38
N SER A 161 -0.29 40.10 -14.86
CA SER A 161 -0.22 39.35 -16.10
C SER A 161 -0.79 37.94 -15.92
N ILE A 162 -1.11 37.26 -17.03
CA ILE A 162 -1.58 35.86 -16.99
C ILE A 162 -0.52 34.88 -16.44
N GLU A 163 0.75 35.26 -16.45
CA GLU A 163 1.84 34.47 -15.87
C GLU A 163 1.94 34.66 -14.35
N GLU A 164 1.49 35.81 -13.84
CA GLU A 164 1.46 36.15 -12.41
C GLU A 164 0.19 35.68 -11.71
N PHE A 165 -0.91 35.50 -12.45
CA PHE A 165 -2.24 35.12 -11.91
C PHE A 165 -2.43 33.62 -11.69
#